data_AF-A0A5P9XPG5-F1
#
_entry.id   AF-A0A5P9XPG5-F1
#
_cell.length_a   1.000
_cell.length_b   1.000
_cell.length_c   1.000
_cell.angle_alpha   90.00
_cell.angle_beta   90.00
_cell.angle_gamma   90.00
#
_symmetry.space_group_name_H-M   'P 1'
#
loop_
_entity.id
_entity.type
_entity.pdbx_description
1 polymer ?
#
loop_
_entity_poly.entity_id
_entity_poly.type
_entity_poly.pdbx_seq_one_letter_code
_entity_poly.pdbx_strand_id
1 'polypeptide(L)'
;MLAERLWPRGVRKEDLPLDNWPKELTPSTALRQWFGHVEDRWTEFRERYLNELAEHQEEACRLLDNAEGRPVILLYAAHDKIHNGAVVLREFLLSQSC
;
A
#
# COMPACT_ATOMS: atom_id res chain seq x y z
N MET A 1 -5.36 -1.18 11.48
CA MET A 1 -5.55 -2.20 10.41
C MET A 1 -5.82 -1.43 9.14
N LEU A 2 -5.05 -1.64 8.07
CA LEU A 2 -4.79 -0.66 7.01
C LEU A 2 -5.01 -1.34 5.64
N ALA A 3 -5.87 -0.80 4.78
CA ALA A 3 -6.33 -1.46 3.56
C ALA A 3 -6.00 -0.65 2.31
N GLU A 4 -5.51 -1.33 1.28
CA GLU A 4 -5.48 -0.83 -0.08
C GLU A 4 -6.85 -0.30 -0.50
N ARG A 5 -6.82 0.57 -1.52
CA ARG A 5 -7.95 1.23 -2.17
C ARG A 5 -9.07 0.30 -2.69
N LEU A 6 -8.90 -1.02 -2.64
CA LEU A 6 -9.89 -2.03 -3.01
C LEU A 6 -10.45 -2.71 -1.76
N TRP A 7 -11.69 -2.36 -1.44
CA TRP A 7 -12.45 -2.99 -0.37
C TRP A 7 -12.73 -4.46 -0.69
N PRO A 8 -12.38 -5.42 0.18
CA PRO A 8 -12.74 -6.83 -0.03
C PRO A 8 -14.26 -6.97 -0.08
N ARG A 9 -14.77 -7.64 -1.13
CA ARG A 9 -16.22 -7.88 -1.28
C ARG A 9 -16.72 -8.68 -0.07
N GLY A 10 -17.70 -8.14 0.65
CA GLY A 10 -18.34 -8.82 1.79
C GLY A 10 -17.92 -8.33 3.18
N VAL A 11 -16.95 -7.43 3.30
CA VAL A 11 -16.66 -6.74 4.57
C VAL A 11 -17.45 -5.41 4.57
N ARG A 12 -17.95 -4.91 5.70
CA ARG A 12 -18.56 -3.57 5.75
C ARG A 12 -17.52 -2.55 6.19
N LYS A 13 -17.58 -1.33 5.63
CA LYS A 13 -16.67 -0.22 5.98
C LYS A 13 -16.61 0.07 7.48
N GLU A 14 -17.70 -0.22 8.19
CA GLU A 14 -17.84 -0.02 9.63
C GLU A 14 -17.18 -1.11 10.49
N ASP A 15 -16.88 -2.29 9.93
CA ASP A 15 -16.26 -3.42 10.66
C ASP A 15 -14.72 -3.33 10.72
N LEU A 16 -14.14 -2.38 9.99
CA LEU A 16 -12.71 -2.10 9.99
C LEU A 16 -12.52 -0.62 10.35
N PRO A 17 -12.07 -0.30 11.59
CA PRO A 17 -11.53 1.02 11.88
C PRO A 17 -10.23 1.18 11.09
N LEU A 18 -10.39 1.58 9.82
CA LEU A 18 -9.32 2.03 8.96
C LEU A 18 -8.99 3.44 9.40
N ASP A 19 -8.25 3.52 10.49
CA ASP A 19 -7.62 4.75 10.92
C ASP A 19 -6.70 5.22 9.79
N ASN A 20 -7.12 6.29 9.10
CA ASN A 20 -6.31 7.09 8.19
C ASN A 20 -5.42 6.33 7.19
N TRP A 21 -5.98 5.60 6.23
CA TRP A 21 -5.18 5.17 5.07
C TRP A 21 -4.92 6.37 4.14
N PRO A 22 -3.68 6.86 3.99
CA PRO A 22 -3.37 7.98 3.11
C PRO A 22 -3.45 7.50 1.66
N LYS A 23 -4.17 8.23 0.81
CA LYS A 23 -4.24 7.90 -0.63
C LYS A 23 -2.89 8.02 -1.30
N GLU A 24 -2.03 8.85 -0.72
CA GLU A 24 -0.65 9.15 -1.06
C GLU A 24 0.23 7.89 -0.94
N LEU A 25 -0.11 6.98 -0.02
CA LEU A 25 0.58 5.69 0.13
C LEU A 25 -0.02 4.58 -0.73
N THR A 26 -0.93 4.88 -1.66
CA THR A 26 -1.42 3.92 -2.67
C THR A 26 -0.81 4.19 -4.03
N PRO A 27 -0.61 3.16 -4.87
CA PRO A 27 -0.13 3.40 -6.23
C PRO A 27 -1.13 4.29 -6.97
N SER A 28 -0.62 5.23 -7.76
CA SER A 28 -1.46 6.14 -8.52
C SER A 28 -2.42 5.37 -9.44
N THR A 29 -3.57 5.98 -9.76
CA THR A 29 -4.57 5.33 -10.63
C THR A 29 -3.97 5.00 -12.00
N ALA A 30 -3.12 5.89 -12.53
CA ALA A 30 -2.42 5.68 -13.79
C ALA A 30 -1.42 4.52 -13.69
N LEU A 31 -0.61 4.47 -12.64
CA LEU A 31 0.36 3.38 -12.44
C LEU A 31 -0.33 2.03 -12.27
N ARG A 32 -1.44 1.98 -11.53
CA ARG A 32 -2.23 0.76 -11.36
C ARG A 32 -2.86 0.29 -12.67
N GLN A 33 -3.41 1.20 -13.48
CA GLN A 33 -3.95 0.87 -14.80
C GLN A 33 -2.85 0.38 -15.76
N TRP A 34 -1.68 1.01 -15.70
CA TRP A 34 -0.53 0.64 -16.51
C TRP A 34 0.03 -0.75 -16.16
N PHE A 35 0.15 -1.06 -14.86
CA PHE A 35 0.60 -2.37 -14.41
C PHE A 35 -0.35 -3.46 -14.90
N GLY A 36 -1.66 -3.25 -14.75
CA GLY A 36 -2.68 -4.16 -15.28
C GLY A 36 -2.54 -5.61 -14.82
N HIS A 37 -1.79 -5.88 -13.75
CA HIS A 37 -1.38 -7.22 -13.32
C HIS A 37 -0.61 -8.03 -14.37
N VAL A 38 0.19 -7.37 -15.20
CA VAL A 38 1.10 -8.02 -16.15
C VAL A 38 2.41 -8.32 -15.43
N GLU A 39 2.75 -9.61 -15.29
CA GLU A 39 3.95 -10.09 -14.57
C GLU A 39 5.25 -9.47 -15.11
N ASP A 40 5.41 -9.38 -16.43
CA ASP A 40 6.58 -8.77 -17.06
C ASP A 40 6.79 -7.30 -16.68
N ARG A 41 5.73 -6.60 -16.25
CA ARG A 41 5.77 -5.20 -15.80
C ARG A 41 6.01 -5.06 -14.31
N TRP A 42 6.09 -6.15 -13.57
CA TRP A 42 6.19 -6.12 -12.11
C TRP A 42 7.41 -5.35 -11.60
N THR A 43 8.59 -5.67 -12.13
CA THR A 43 9.84 -5.02 -11.71
C THR A 43 9.75 -3.50 -11.87
N GLU A 44 9.26 -3.05 -13.02
CA GLU A 44 9.11 -1.63 -13.31
C GLU A 44 7.95 -0.98 -12.51
N PHE A 45 6.85 -1.71 -12.29
CA PHE A 45 5.78 -1.25 -11.39
C PHE A 45 6.31 -1.01 -9.98
N ARG A 46 7.11 -1.94 -9.45
CA ARG A 46 7.73 -1.82 -8.14
C ARG A 46 8.62 -0.58 -8.05
N GLU A 47 9.51 -0.38 -9.02
CA GLU A 47 10.39 0.80 -9.05
C GLU A 47 9.61 2.12 -9.13
N ARG A 48 8.63 2.20 -10.04
CA ARG A 48 7.78 3.38 -10.20
C ARG A 48 6.98 3.67 -8.93
N TYR A 49 6.43 2.64 -8.30
CA TYR A 49 5.64 2.82 -7.08
C TYR A 49 6.53 3.21 -5.89
N LEU A 50 7.73 2.65 -5.76
CA LEU A 50 8.70 3.09 -4.75
C LEU A 50 9.08 4.57 -4.93
N ASN A 51 9.20 5.04 -6.17
CA ASN A 51 9.44 6.46 -6.45
C ASN A 51 8.23 7.33 -6.03
N GLU A 52 7.00 6.91 -6.33
CA GLU A 52 5.79 7.60 -5.83
C GLU A 52 5.76 7.65 -4.29
N LEU A 53 6.15 6.55 -3.62
CA LEU A 53 6.20 6.48 -2.16
C LEU A 53 7.31 7.34 -1.56
N ALA A 54 8.45 7.48 -2.23
CA ALA A 54 9.56 8.31 -1.77
C ALA A 54 9.18 9.79 -1.67
N GLU A 55 8.25 10.27 -2.49
CA GLU A 55 7.69 11.63 -2.38
C GLU A 55 6.78 11.82 -1.16
N HIS A 56 6.34 10.71 -0.54
CA HIS A 56 5.40 10.67 0.58
C HIS A 56 5.99 9.99 1.82
N GLN A 57 7.31 10.13 2.01
CA GLN A 57 8.03 9.53 3.12
C GLN A 57 7.54 10.07 4.48
N GLU A 58 7.18 11.35 4.56
CA GLU A 58 6.62 11.94 5.79
C GLU A 58 5.29 11.29 6.18
N GLU A 59 4.40 11.06 5.22
CA GLU A 59 3.12 10.39 5.44
C GLU A 59 3.32 8.95 5.93
N ALA A 60 4.32 8.25 5.38
CA ALA A 60 4.68 6.91 5.83
C ALA A 60 5.20 6.91 7.28
N CYS A 61 6.05 7.85 7.65
CA CYS A 61 6.53 7.98 9.02
C CYS A 61 5.41 8.36 9.99
N ARG A 62 4.56 9.32 9.65
CA ARG A 62 3.38 9.64 10.48
C ARG A 62 2.48 8.42 10.69
N LEU A 63 2.32 7.57 9.67
CA LEU A 63 1.55 6.34 9.80
C LEU A 63 2.20 5.36 10.77
N LEU A 64 3.53 5.20 10.72
CA LEU A 64 4.28 4.34 11.64
C LEU A 64 4.28 4.88 13.07
N ASP A 65 4.44 6.19 13.25
CA ASP A 65 4.36 6.87 14.54
C ASP A 65 2.99 6.68 15.18
N ASN A 66 1.91 6.88 14.42
CA ASN A 66 0.53 6.67 14.88
C ASN A 66 0.23 5.19 15.21
N ALA A 67 0.96 4.25 14.60
CA ALA A 67 0.85 2.85 14.96
C ALA A 67 1.37 2.59 16.38
N GLU A 68 2.25 3.45 16.92
CA GLU A 68 2.81 3.37 18.27
C GLU A 68 3.40 1.98 18.56
N GLY A 69 4.13 1.42 17.60
CA GLY A 69 4.72 0.08 17.69
C GLY A 69 3.72 -1.09 17.57
N ARG A 70 2.43 -0.82 17.35
CA ARG A 70 1.44 -1.87 17.06
C ARG A 70 1.59 -2.38 15.62
N PRO A 71 1.19 -3.63 15.34
CA PRO A 71 1.27 -4.17 13.98
C PRO A 71 0.45 -3.36 12.98
N VAL A 72 1.10 -2.96 11.89
CA VAL A 72 0.42 -2.44 10.69
C VAL A 72 -0.03 -3.63 9.85
N ILE A 73 -1.34 -3.83 9.76
CA ILE A 73 -1.93 -4.86 8.91
C ILE A 73 -2.21 -4.24 7.55
N LEU A 74 -1.69 -4.81 6.46
CA LEU A 74 -1.97 -4.38 5.09
C LEU A 74 -3.00 -5.31 4.43
N LEU A 75 -4.17 -4.78 4.06
CA LEU A 75 -5.20 -5.50 3.34
C LEU A 75 -5.09 -5.20 1.84
N TYR A 76 -5.19 -6.22 1.00
CA TYR A 76 -5.21 -6.09 -0.45
C TYR A 76 -6.25 -7.04 -1.04
N ALA A 77 -6.76 -6.72 -2.23
CA ALA A 77 -7.75 -7.54 -2.94
C ALA A 77 -7.21 -8.13 -4.26
N ALA A 78 -5.91 -8.00 -4.50
CA ALA A 78 -5.26 -8.63 -5.65
C ALA A 78 -5.32 -10.16 -5.54
N HIS A 79 -5.63 -10.82 -6.66
CA HIS A 79 -5.61 -12.29 -6.74
C HIS A 79 -4.17 -12.83 -6.64
N ASP A 80 -3.21 -12.08 -7.17
CA ASP A 80 -1.79 -12.35 -7.04
C ASP A 80 -1.26 -11.85 -5.69
N LYS A 81 -0.83 -12.80 -4.86
CA LYS A 81 -0.27 -12.54 -3.51
C LYS A 81 1.20 -12.12 -3.54
N ILE A 82 1.88 -12.36 -4.66
CA ILE A 82 3.32 -12.11 -4.83
C ILE A 82 3.50 -10.75 -5.51
N HIS A 83 2.74 -10.45 -6.55
CA HIS A 83 2.87 -9.22 -7.34
C HIS A 83 1.69 -8.27 -7.11
N ASN A 84 1.69 -7.59 -5.95
CA ASN A 84 0.69 -6.57 -5.63
C ASN A 84 1.27 -5.36 -4.90
N GLY A 85 0.54 -4.25 -4.92
CA GLY A 85 0.95 -2.98 -4.30
C GLY A 85 1.25 -3.11 -2.81
N ALA A 86 0.51 -3.95 -2.07
CA ALA A 86 0.75 -4.12 -0.64
C ALA A 86 2.12 -4.74 -0.32
N VAL A 87 2.67 -5.59 -1.19
CA VAL A 87 4.04 -6.12 -1.04
C VAL A 87 5.06 -4.99 -1.15
N VAL A 88 4.94 -4.13 -2.17
CA VAL A 88 5.86 -3.00 -2.38
C VAL A 88 5.77 -2.00 -1.22
N LEU A 89 4.55 -1.67 -0.80
CA LEU A 89 4.35 -0.77 0.32
C LEU A 89 4.91 -1.34 1.63
N ARG A 90 4.74 -2.64 1.87
CA ARG A 90 5.34 -3.31 3.04
C ARG A 90 6.85 -3.14 3.03
N GLU A 91 7.50 -3.40 1.90
CA GLU A 91 8.95 -3.21 1.77
C GLU A 91 9.36 -1.77 2.03
N PHE A 92 8.63 -0.81 1.48
CA PHE A 92 8.88 0.61 1.72
C PHE A 92 8.77 0.98 3.21
N LEU A 93 7.68 0.60 3.87
CA LEU A 93 7.46 0.87 5.30
C LEU A 93 8.53 0.25 6.19
N LEU A 94 8.99 -0.97 5.86
CA LEU A 94 10.08 -1.63 6.60
C LEU A 94 11.46 -0.98 6.37
N SER A 95 11.63 -0.25 5.27
CA SER A 95 12.86 0.48 4.99
C SER A 95 12.91 1.86 5.67
N GLN A 96 11.78 2.34 6.19
CA GLN A 96 11.74 3.61 6.90
C GLN A 96 12.41 3.49 8.27
N SER A 97 13.32 4.42 8.54
CA SER A 97 13.98 4.60 9.84
C SER A 97 13.46 5.88 10.49
N CYS A 98 12.17 5.89 10.72
CA CYS A 98 11.53 6.64 11.79
C CYS A 98 11.31 5.62 12.94
#